data_AF-A0AAU8LWP4-F1
#
_entry.id   AF-A0AAU8LWP4-F1
#
_cell.length_a   1.000
_cell.length_b   1.000
_cell.length_c   1.000
_cell.angle_alpha   90.00
_cell.angle_beta   90.00
_cell.angle_gamma   90.00
#
_symmetry.space_group_name_H-M   'P 1'
#
loop_
_entity.id
_entity.type
_entity.pdbx_description
1 polymer ?
#
loop_
_entity_poly.entity_id
_entity_poly.type
_entity_poly.pdbx_seq_one_letter_code
_entity_poly.pdbx_strand_id
1 'polypeptide(L)'
;MYLARIFRDNRVYYLLRESFLEEGIYRHRDLLALGEDPGQYIVYPGGASFYIDELIIERLQEVVGGTVDYDTVEALFYPFLAPEIRARLESFAVFSGGDQGRNWKPLGKEERQALLATTHVFDRRRIHYLRFGQVDQRGLDRSPALFRILQHKSRDELEQLILEREQDLPPEEYKSYIFTIFDLQRFFRNSAFARAMPYALCPEQR
;
A
#
# COMPACT_ATOMS: atom_id res chain seq x y z
N MET A 1 -8.10 0.20 9.24
CA MET A 1 -7.33 1.42 9.55
C MET A 1 -6.03 1.39 8.77
N TYR A 2 -5.47 2.55 8.44
CA TYR A 2 -4.21 2.67 7.70
C TYR A 2 -3.47 3.95 8.12
N LEU A 3 -2.17 3.97 7.83
CA LEU A 3 -1.31 5.12 8.08
C LEU A 3 -1.21 5.98 6.83
N ALA A 4 -1.62 7.24 6.94
CA ALA A 4 -1.50 8.22 5.88
C ALA A 4 -0.28 9.12 6.11
N ARG A 5 0.53 9.28 5.08
CA ARG A 5 1.67 10.22 5.04
C ARG A 5 1.20 11.52 4.37
N ILE A 6 1.44 12.63 5.03
CA ILE A 6 1.11 13.97 4.55
C ILE A 6 2.40 14.78 4.50
N PHE A 7 2.77 15.24 3.31
CA PHE A 7 3.90 16.14 3.12
C PHE A 7 3.45 17.59 3.37
N ARG A 8 4.01 18.24 4.39
CA ARG A 8 3.79 19.67 4.69
C ARG A 8 5.12 20.30 5.07
N ASP A 9 5.42 21.49 4.56
CA ASP A 9 6.63 22.26 4.91
C ASP A 9 7.95 21.47 4.84
N ASN A 10 8.09 20.64 3.80
CA ASN A 10 9.25 19.75 3.59
C ASN A 10 9.45 18.70 4.70
N ARG A 11 8.40 18.39 5.45
CA ARG A 11 8.35 17.36 6.49
C ARG A 11 7.21 16.38 6.23
N VAL A 12 7.38 15.16 6.75
CA VAL A 12 6.37 14.11 6.67
C VAL A 12 5.62 14.08 7.99
N TYR A 13 4.30 14.20 7.92
CA TYR A 13 3.40 14.02 9.04
C TYR A 13 2.60 12.74 8.83
N TYR A 14 2.38 12.02 9.92
CA TYR A 14 1.64 10.77 9.93
C TYR A 14 0.27 10.99 10.56
N LEU A 15 -0.78 10.55 9.85
CA LEU A 15 -2.15 10.53 10.33
C LEU A 15 -2.66 9.10 10.30
N LEU A 16 -3.38 8.71 11.35
CA LEU A 16 -4.14 7.48 11.35
C LEU A 16 -5.51 7.74 10.74
N ARG A 17 -5.87 6.94 9.75
CA ARG A 17 -7.15 7.03 9.04
C ARG A 17 -7.86 5.69 9.01
N GLU A 18 -9.16 5.74 8.82
CA GLU A 18 -9.98 4.57 8.58
C GLU A 18 -10.78 4.72 7.29
N SER A 19 -10.76 3.66 6.48
CA SER A 19 -11.70 3.51 5.37
C SER A 19 -13.01 2.92 5.87
N PHE A 20 -14.13 3.59 5.57
CA PHE A 20 -15.46 3.12 5.90
C PHE A 20 -16.36 3.15 4.66
N LEU A 21 -17.35 2.27 4.62
CA LEU A 21 -18.30 2.20 3.51
C LEU A 21 -19.49 3.13 3.81
N GLU A 22 -19.69 4.13 2.95
CA GLU A 22 -20.82 5.05 3.03
C GLU A 22 -21.51 5.11 1.67
N GLU A 23 -22.81 4.78 1.63
CA GLU A 23 -23.62 4.79 0.40
C GLU A 23 -23.02 3.95 -0.76
N GLY A 24 -22.32 2.86 -0.43
CA GLY A 24 -21.68 1.99 -1.42
C GLY A 24 -20.33 2.50 -1.94
N ILE A 25 -19.83 3.63 -1.43
CA ILE A 25 -18.52 4.20 -1.76
C ILE A 25 -17.64 4.16 -0.50
N TYR A 26 -16.40 3.69 -0.65
CA TYR A 26 -15.43 3.76 0.44
C TYR A 26 -14.91 5.18 0.60
N ARG A 27 -15.25 5.80 1.74
CA ARG A 27 -14.70 7.09 2.18
C ARG A 27 -13.67 6.86 3.28
N HIS A 28 -12.97 7.91 3.66
CA HIS A 28 -12.02 7.89 4.76
C HIS A 28 -12.38 8.92 5.81
N ARG A 29 -11.99 8.67 7.05
CA ARG A 29 -12.03 9.64 8.16
C ARG A 29 -10.68 9.71 8.85
N ASP A 30 -10.36 10.89 9.33
CA ASP A 30 -9.17 11.15 10.15
C ASP A 30 -9.48 10.73 11.58
N LEU A 31 -8.66 9.82 12.13
CA LEU A 31 -8.82 9.33 13.50
C LEU A 31 -7.90 10.08 14.46
N LEU A 32 -6.60 10.11 14.16
CA LEU A 32 -5.60 10.66 15.07
C LEU A 32 -4.38 11.17 14.30
N ALA A 33 -3.87 12.34 14.68
CA ALA A 33 -2.60 12.84 14.18
C ALA A 33 -1.45 12.33 15.06
N LEU A 34 -0.49 11.61 14.46
CA LEU A 34 0.70 11.06 15.13
C LEU A 34 1.92 12.00 15.04
N GLY A 35 1.82 13.08 14.25
CA GLY A 35 2.93 14.03 14.08
C GLY A 35 4.03 13.50 13.16
N GLU A 36 5.27 13.96 13.36
CA GLU A 36 6.41 13.65 12.48
C GLU A 36 7.05 12.29 12.78
N ASP A 37 6.99 11.84 14.03
CA ASP A 37 7.62 10.59 14.47
C ASP A 37 6.63 9.73 15.27
N PRO A 38 5.97 8.75 14.60
CA PRO A 38 5.12 7.78 15.29
C PRO A 38 5.88 6.91 16.30
N GLY A 39 7.21 6.76 16.15
CA GLY A 39 8.05 5.95 17.03
C GLY A 39 8.05 6.44 18.48
N GLN A 40 7.75 7.72 18.72
CA GLN A 40 7.67 8.29 20.07
C GLN A 40 6.59 7.66 20.95
N TYR A 41 5.56 7.06 20.34
CA TYR A 41 4.46 6.41 21.06
C TYR A 41 4.72 4.92 21.31
N ILE A 42 5.92 4.42 21.00
CA ILE A 42 6.30 3.04 21.26
C ILE A 42 7.08 2.99 22.56
N VAL A 43 6.58 2.25 23.54
CA VAL A 43 7.21 2.10 24.85
C VAL A 43 7.98 0.78 24.92
N TYR A 44 9.22 0.86 25.39
CA TYR A 44 10.14 -0.26 25.51
C TYR A 44 10.42 -0.58 26.99
N PRO A 45 9.68 -1.51 27.62
CA PRO A 45 9.85 -1.84 29.04
C PRO A 45 11.15 -2.63 29.32
N GLY A 46 11.79 -3.17 28.28
CA GLY A 46 13.09 -3.86 28.36
C GLY A 46 13.12 -5.17 27.58
N GLY A 47 14.31 -5.61 27.18
CA GLY A 47 14.48 -6.82 26.38
C GLY A 47 14.08 -6.63 24.91
N ALA A 48 13.29 -7.55 24.36
CA ALA A 48 12.78 -7.50 22.98
C ALA A 48 11.25 -7.28 22.91
N SER A 49 10.64 -6.81 24.00
CA SER A 49 9.22 -6.46 24.05
C SER A 49 9.02 -4.96 23.86
N PHE A 50 7.83 -4.62 23.35
CA PHE A 50 7.36 -3.26 23.24
C PHE A 50 5.84 -3.25 23.39
N TYR A 51 5.27 -2.08 23.63
CA TYR A 51 3.83 -1.85 23.52
C TYR A 51 3.58 -0.43 23.01
N ILE A 52 2.41 -0.18 22.44
CA ILE A 52 2.00 1.16 22.04
C ILE A 52 1.45 1.89 23.26
N ASP A 53 1.81 3.17 23.42
CA ASP A 53 1.33 4.04 24.49
C ASP A 53 -0.20 3.96 24.62
N GLU A 54 -0.65 3.67 25.85
CA GLU A 54 -2.06 3.50 26.20
C GLU A 54 -2.89 4.74 25.84
N LEU A 55 -2.30 5.94 25.93
CA LEU A 55 -2.95 7.20 25.56
C LEU A 55 -3.36 7.23 24.08
N ILE A 56 -2.61 6.57 23.20
CA ILE A 56 -2.98 6.48 21.77
C ILE A 56 -4.16 5.54 21.61
N ILE A 57 -4.14 4.40 22.30
CA ILE A 57 -5.23 3.41 22.22
C ILE A 57 -6.52 3.98 22.78
N GLU A 58 -6.48 4.66 23.93
CA GLU A 58 -7.62 5.34 24.54
C GLU A 58 -8.23 6.39 23.59
N ARG A 59 -7.40 7.29 23.04
CA ARG A 59 -7.87 8.29 22.08
C ARG A 59 -8.50 7.68 20.83
N LEU A 60 -7.95 6.57 20.34
CA LEU A 60 -8.54 5.88 19.20
C LEU A 60 -9.89 5.25 19.53
N GLN A 61 -10.03 4.65 20.72
CA GLN A 61 -11.31 4.12 21.17
C GLN A 61 -12.37 5.21 21.33
N GLU A 62 -11.99 6.39 21.84
CA GLU A 62 -12.88 7.55 21.94
C GLU A 62 -13.36 8.04 20.56
N VAL A 63 -12.45 8.16 19.58
CA VAL A 63 -12.79 8.68 18.25
C VAL A 63 -13.58 7.68 17.42
N VAL A 64 -13.23 6.39 17.50
CA VAL A 64 -13.94 5.31 16.79
C VAL A 64 -15.29 5.01 17.47
N GLY A 65 -15.41 5.29 18.77
CA GLY A 65 -16.61 5.00 19.56
C GLY A 65 -16.79 3.51 19.86
N GLY A 66 -15.70 2.75 20.00
CA GLY A 66 -15.77 1.29 20.16
C GLY A 66 -14.41 0.63 20.40
N THR A 67 -14.40 -0.71 20.38
CA THR A 67 -13.18 -1.50 20.57
C THR A 67 -12.28 -1.40 19.33
N VAL A 68 -11.06 -0.93 19.54
CA VAL A 68 -10.01 -0.91 18.52
C VAL A 68 -9.20 -2.19 18.63
N ASP A 69 -8.97 -2.85 17.49
CA ASP A 69 -8.12 -4.03 17.42
C ASP A 69 -6.65 -3.63 17.61
N TYR A 70 -6.05 -4.04 18.73
CA TYR A 70 -4.69 -3.69 19.08
C TYR A 70 -3.68 -4.24 18.07
N ASP A 71 -3.87 -5.46 17.57
CA ASP A 71 -2.97 -6.09 16.59
C ASP A 71 -2.90 -5.27 15.29
N THR A 72 -4.06 -4.76 14.84
CA THR A 72 -4.13 -3.84 13.68
C THR A 72 -3.37 -2.54 13.94
N VAL A 73 -3.44 -1.97 15.13
CA VAL A 73 -2.68 -0.74 15.46
C VAL A 73 -1.20 -1.06 15.53
N GLU A 74 -0.81 -2.13 16.21
CA GLU A 74 0.57 -2.59 16.36
C GLU A 74 1.25 -2.80 15.01
N ALA A 75 0.56 -3.42 14.06
CA ALA A 75 1.00 -3.58 12.67
C ALA A 75 1.37 -2.25 11.99
N LEU A 76 0.62 -1.18 12.26
CA LEU A 76 0.85 0.14 11.65
C LEU A 76 2.05 0.86 12.26
N PHE A 77 2.39 0.55 13.52
CA PHE A 77 3.59 1.07 14.19
C PHE A 77 4.85 0.25 13.90
N TYR A 78 4.71 -0.96 13.35
CA TYR A 78 5.82 -1.85 13.03
C TYR A 78 6.97 -1.19 12.23
N PRO A 79 6.72 -0.36 11.20
CA PRO A 79 7.80 0.29 10.45
C PRO A 79 8.67 1.23 11.29
N PHE A 80 8.16 1.71 12.44
CA PHE A 80 8.81 2.68 13.34
C PHE A 80 9.48 2.02 14.55
N LEU A 81 9.45 0.69 14.65
CA LEU A 81 10.12 -0.03 15.72
C LEU A 81 11.64 0.17 15.68
N ALA A 82 12.26 0.13 16.86
CA ALA A 82 13.71 0.14 16.99
C ALA A 82 14.33 -0.96 16.11
N PRO A 83 15.35 -0.65 15.29
CA PRO A 83 15.91 -1.60 14.31
C PRO A 83 16.31 -2.95 14.90
N GLU A 84 16.84 -2.96 16.12
CA GLU A 84 17.26 -4.18 16.83
C GLU A 84 16.07 -5.09 17.19
N ILE A 85 14.97 -4.48 17.65
CA ILE A 85 13.75 -5.21 18.01
C ILE A 85 13.08 -5.71 16.75
N ARG A 86 12.95 -4.85 15.72
CA ARG A 86 12.42 -5.24 14.42
C ARG A 86 13.20 -6.43 13.83
N ALA A 87 14.54 -6.38 13.80
CA ALA A 87 15.36 -7.48 13.28
C ALA A 87 15.14 -8.81 14.03
N ARG A 88 14.97 -8.75 15.36
CA ARG A 88 14.61 -9.94 16.16
C ARG A 88 13.22 -10.45 15.78
N LEU A 89 12.22 -9.58 15.65
CA LEU A 89 10.85 -9.98 15.33
C LEU A 89 10.69 -10.50 13.89
N GLU A 90 11.44 -9.93 12.92
CA GLU A 90 11.49 -10.44 11.54
C GLU A 90 11.98 -11.89 11.51
N SER A 91 12.95 -12.24 12.37
CA SER A 91 13.43 -13.63 12.48
C SER A 91 12.35 -14.61 12.98
N PHE A 92 11.36 -14.10 13.72
CA PHE A 92 10.23 -14.90 14.20
C PHE A 92 9.07 -14.96 13.21
N ALA A 93 9.11 -14.28 12.05
CA ALA A 93 8.12 -14.34 10.96
C ALA A 93 6.63 -14.19 11.37
N VAL A 94 6.36 -13.80 12.62
CA VAL A 94 5.06 -13.87 13.29
C VAL A 94 4.53 -12.47 13.58
N PHE A 95 5.33 -11.40 13.37
CA PHE A 95 4.83 -10.07 13.66
C PHE A 95 3.75 -9.64 12.65
N SER A 96 2.53 -9.70 13.15
CA SER A 96 1.24 -9.72 12.48
C SER A 96 0.88 -8.34 11.94
N GLY A 97 1.45 -7.95 10.80
CA GLY A 97 0.93 -6.83 10.00
C GLY A 97 0.42 -7.22 8.61
N GLY A 98 0.48 -8.52 8.30
CA GLY A 98 -0.01 -9.07 7.06
C GLY A 98 -0.73 -10.37 7.29
N ASP A 99 -2.06 -10.32 7.32
CA ASP A 99 -2.94 -11.46 7.04
C ASP A 99 -2.79 -11.98 5.58
N GLN A 100 -1.56 -11.95 5.05
CA GLN A 100 -1.20 -12.27 3.67
C GLN A 100 -0.15 -13.41 3.62
N GLY A 101 0.41 -13.81 4.77
CA GLY A 101 1.60 -14.68 4.80
C GLY A 101 1.36 -16.18 4.71
N ARG A 102 0.21 -16.73 5.16
CA ARG A 102 0.05 -18.20 5.26
C ARG A 102 -1.32 -18.79 4.92
N ASN A 103 -2.32 -17.96 4.61
CA ASN A 103 -3.63 -18.43 4.17
C ASN A 103 -3.88 -18.07 2.70
N TRP A 104 -2.96 -18.47 1.81
CA TRP A 104 -3.22 -18.41 0.38
C TRP A 104 -4.40 -19.34 0.07
N LYS A 105 -5.61 -18.78 0.04
CA LYS A 105 -6.79 -19.46 -0.46
C LYS A 105 -6.94 -19.15 -1.94
N PRO A 106 -7.03 -20.15 -2.82
CA PRO A 106 -7.34 -19.91 -4.23
C PRO A 106 -8.66 -19.14 -4.33
N LEU A 107 -8.69 -18.12 -5.19
CA LEU A 107 -9.92 -17.36 -5.46
C LEU A 107 -10.91 -18.24 -6.21
N GLY A 108 -12.18 -18.20 -5.79
CA GLY A 108 -13.27 -18.74 -6.58
C GLY A 108 -13.41 -18.02 -7.93
N LYS A 109 -14.08 -18.66 -8.90
CA LYS A 109 -14.33 -18.02 -10.22
C LYS A 109 -15.17 -16.74 -10.09
N GLU A 110 -16.19 -16.78 -9.24
CA GLU A 110 -17.09 -15.64 -8.99
C GLU A 110 -16.38 -14.52 -8.25
N GLU A 111 -15.63 -14.86 -7.19
CA GLU A 111 -14.81 -13.89 -6.44
C GLU A 111 -13.80 -13.20 -7.36
N ARG A 112 -13.18 -13.94 -8.28
CA ARG A 112 -12.29 -13.38 -9.29
C ARG A 112 -12.99 -12.35 -10.16
N GLN A 113 -14.18 -12.67 -10.68
CA GLN A 113 -14.93 -11.74 -11.53
C GLN A 113 -15.37 -10.50 -10.75
N ALA A 114 -15.88 -10.68 -9.53
CA ALA A 114 -16.27 -9.58 -8.66
C ALA A 114 -15.08 -8.66 -8.33
N LEU A 115 -13.91 -9.24 -8.09
CA LEU A 115 -12.69 -8.50 -7.82
C LEU A 115 -12.25 -7.67 -9.04
N LEU A 116 -12.26 -8.25 -10.24
CA LEU A 116 -11.87 -7.53 -11.45
C LEU A 116 -12.91 -6.47 -11.85
N ALA A 117 -14.18 -6.65 -11.48
CA ALA A 117 -15.25 -5.69 -11.72
C ALA A 117 -15.22 -4.50 -10.76
N THR A 118 -14.84 -4.72 -9.49
CA THR A 118 -14.79 -3.67 -8.47
C THR A 118 -13.48 -2.87 -8.50
N THR A 119 -12.38 -3.49 -8.96
CA THR A 119 -11.06 -2.84 -8.95
C THR A 119 -10.80 -2.05 -10.23
N HIS A 120 -10.34 -0.81 -10.06
CA HIS A 120 -10.03 0.06 -11.18
C HIS A 120 -8.81 -0.46 -11.95
N VAL A 121 -8.87 -0.44 -13.29
CA VAL A 121 -7.79 -0.97 -14.15
C VAL A 121 -6.45 -0.26 -13.90
N PHE A 122 -6.48 1.06 -13.66
CA PHE A 122 -5.27 1.84 -13.41
C PHE A 122 -4.51 1.35 -12.15
N ASP A 123 -5.22 1.11 -11.06
CA ASP A 123 -4.59 0.67 -9.81
C ASP A 123 -4.05 -0.76 -9.96
N ARG A 124 -4.75 -1.63 -10.69
CA ARG A 124 -4.26 -2.97 -11.05
C ARG A 124 -2.94 -2.89 -11.81
N ARG A 125 -2.82 -1.97 -12.80
CA ARG A 125 -1.58 -1.78 -13.55
C ARG A 125 -0.44 -1.27 -12.67
N ARG A 126 -0.72 -0.33 -11.76
CA ARG A 126 0.27 0.17 -10.79
C ARG A 126 0.78 -0.96 -9.91
N ILE A 127 -0.11 -1.71 -9.26
CA ILE A 127 0.26 -2.84 -8.40
C ILE A 127 1.02 -3.94 -9.17
N HIS A 128 0.57 -4.26 -10.38
CA HIS A 128 1.25 -5.27 -11.21
C HIS A 128 2.68 -4.84 -11.55
N TYR A 129 2.88 -3.59 -11.96
CA TYR A 129 4.21 -3.09 -12.24
C TYR A 129 5.07 -3.04 -10.98
N LEU A 130 4.57 -2.47 -9.88
CA LEU A 130 5.30 -2.39 -8.61
C LEU A 130 5.68 -3.77 -8.04
N ARG A 131 4.95 -4.83 -8.41
CA ARG A 131 5.27 -6.20 -8.00
C ARG A 131 6.25 -6.93 -8.91
N PHE A 132 6.19 -6.71 -10.23
CA PHE A 132 6.91 -7.52 -11.21
C PHE A 132 7.91 -6.74 -12.09
N GLY A 133 7.86 -5.40 -12.12
CA GLY A 133 8.66 -4.56 -13.00
C GLY A 133 8.37 -4.75 -14.50
N GLN A 134 7.26 -5.42 -14.84
CA GLN A 134 6.96 -5.81 -16.22
C GLN A 134 6.14 -4.76 -16.97
N VAL A 135 6.65 -4.39 -18.14
CA VAL A 135 5.96 -3.53 -19.11
C VAL A 135 4.81 -4.28 -19.79
N ASP A 136 4.98 -5.56 -20.15
CA ASP A 136 3.90 -6.33 -20.79
C ASP A 136 2.78 -6.66 -19.79
N GLN A 137 1.62 -6.05 -19.99
CA GLN A 137 0.43 -6.23 -19.16
C GLN A 137 -0.70 -7.02 -19.85
N ARG A 138 -0.42 -7.73 -20.96
CA ARG A 138 -1.41 -8.62 -21.60
C ARG A 138 -1.94 -9.70 -20.65
N GLY A 139 -1.16 -10.04 -19.63
CA GLY A 139 -1.51 -10.99 -18.57
C GLY A 139 -2.07 -10.37 -17.29
N LEU A 140 -2.42 -9.07 -17.26
CA LEU A 140 -2.80 -8.36 -16.03
C LEU A 140 -3.87 -9.11 -15.21
N ASP A 141 -4.90 -9.61 -15.88
CA ASP A 141 -6.04 -10.26 -15.23
C ASP A 141 -5.79 -11.74 -14.87
N ARG A 142 -4.61 -12.27 -15.18
CA ARG A 142 -4.25 -13.68 -14.86
C ARG A 142 -3.99 -13.90 -13.38
N SER A 143 -3.60 -12.85 -12.65
CA SER A 143 -3.21 -12.91 -11.25
C SER A 143 -4.14 -12.08 -10.36
N PRO A 144 -5.45 -12.41 -10.28
CA PRO A 144 -6.42 -11.62 -9.51
C PRO A 144 -6.14 -11.61 -8.00
N ALA A 145 -5.44 -12.63 -7.48
CA ALA A 145 -5.07 -12.70 -6.06
C ALA A 145 -4.21 -11.51 -5.64
N LEU A 146 -3.40 -10.96 -6.55
CA LEU A 146 -2.57 -9.78 -6.31
C LEU A 146 -3.42 -8.54 -5.98
N PHE A 147 -4.62 -8.45 -6.55
CA PHE A 147 -5.49 -7.29 -6.44
C PHE A 147 -6.44 -7.37 -5.23
N ARG A 148 -6.38 -8.43 -4.42
CA ARG A 148 -7.14 -8.51 -3.14
C ARG A 148 -6.82 -7.32 -2.24
N ILE A 149 -5.58 -6.84 -2.29
CA ILE A 149 -5.12 -5.67 -1.55
C ILE A 149 -5.87 -4.38 -1.92
N LEU A 150 -6.55 -4.33 -3.06
CA LEU A 150 -7.31 -3.16 -3.52
C LEU A 150 -8.77 -3.16 -3.04
N GLN A 151 -9.24 -4.27 -2.48
CA GLN A 151 -10.63 -4.39 -2.03
C GLN A 151 -10.85 -3.76 -0.66
N HIS A 152 -12.07 -3.26 -0.44
CA HIS A 152 -12.52 -2.71 0.84
C HIS A 152 -11.72 -1.50 1.34
N LYS A 153 -11.18 -0.70 0.41
CA LYS A 153 -10.34 0.47 0.70
C LYS A 153 -10.90 1.73 0.05
N SER A 154 -10.75 2.84 0.73
CA SER A 154 -11.04 4.17 0.18
C SER A 154 -9.99 4.58 -0.85
N ARG A 155 -10.31 5.58 -1.69
CA ARG A 155 -9.33 6.08 -2.67
C ARG A 155 -8.06 6.60 -1.99
N ASP A 156 -8.20 7.27 -0.84
CA ASP A 156 -7.05 7.78 -0.09
C ASP A 156 -6.15 6.65 0.41
N GLU A 157 -6.74 5.58 0.96
CA GLU A 157 -5.97 4.40 1.40
C GLU A 157 -5.21 3.75 0.23
N LEU A 158 -5.85 3.64 -0.94
CA LEU A 158 -5.20 3.11 -2.13
C LEU A 158 -4.02 3.98 -2.59
N GLU A 159 -4.17 5.30 -2.58
CA GLU A 159 -3.07 6.20 -2.95
C GLU A 159 -1.93 6.12 -1.93
N GLN A 160 -2.21 6.11 -0.62
CA GLN A 160 -1.17 5.96 0.41
C GLN A 160 -0.38 4.65 0.24
N LEU A 161 -1.10 3.57 0.00
CA LEU A 161 -0.54 2.24 -0.28
C LEU A 161 0.36 2.21 -1.53
N ILE A 162 -0.02 2.96 -2.58
CA ILE A 162 0.74 3.03 -3.83
C ILE A 162 1.93 3.97 -3.69
N LEU A 163 1.74 5.13 -3.05
CA LEU A 163 2.78 6.13 -2.79
C LEU A 163 3.95 5.52 -2.02
N GLU A 164 3.68 4.71 -1.00
CA GLU A 164 4.72 4.02 -0.25
C GLU A 164 5.58 3.12 -1.15
N ARG A 165 4.96 2.39 -2.08
CA ARG A 165 5.68 1.51 -3.01
C ARG A 165 6.38 2.26 -4.14
N GLU A 166 5.81 3.38 -4.59
CA GLU A 166 6.41 4.23 -5.61
C GLU A 166 7.68 4.91 -5.10
N GLN A 167 7.81 5.14 -3.79
CA GLN A 167 9.03 5.69 -3.18
C GLN A 167 10.24 4.75 -3.30
N ASP A 168 10.00 3.44 -3.31
CA ASP A 168 11.05 2.43 -3.46
C ASP A 168 11.44 2.20 -4.93
N LEU A 169 10.73 2.81 -5.88
CA LEU A 169 10.98 2.62 -7.31
C LEU A 169 12.26 3.37 -7.73
N PRO A 170 13.22 2.71 -8.40
CA PRO A 170 14.44 3.36 -8.83
C PRO A 170 14.16 4.39 -9.95
N PRO A 171 14.91 5.51 -10.02
CA PRO A 171 14.69 6.56 -11.01
C PRO A 171 14.74 6.07 -12.46
N GLU A 172 15.55 5.05 -12.73
CA GLU A 172 15.69 4.43 -14.05
C GLU A 172 14.36 3.83 -14.53
N GLU A 173 13.55 3.29 -13.62
CA GLU A 173 12.28 2.64 -13.94
C GLU A 173 11.12 3.61 -14.15
N TYR A 174 11.26 4.90 -13.81
CA TYR A 174 10.15 5.86 -13.89
C TYR A 174 9.53 5.96 -15.28
N LYS A 175 10.38 5.94 -16.32
CA LYS A 175 9.90 5.97 -17.71
C LYS A 175 9.04 4.74 -18.03
N SER A 176 9.53 3.55 -17.65
CA SER A 176 8.83 2.29 -17.88
C SER A 176 7.56 2.19 -17.07
N TYR A 177 7.59 2.64 -15.82
CA TYR A 177 6.45 2.68 -14.93
C TYR A 177 5.33 3.54 -15.50
N ILE A 178 5.60 4.81 -15.77
CA ILE A 178 4.63 5.76 -16.36
C ILE A 178 4.07 5.21 -17.68
N PHE A 179 4.96 4.73 -18.55
CA PHE A 179 4.58 4.15 -19.83
C PHE A 179 3.59 2.98 -19.68
N THR A 180 3.78 2.18 -18.63
CA THR A 180 3.00 0.98 -18.38
C THR A 180 1.65 1.29 -17.72
N ILE A 181 1.62 2.10 -16.67
CA ILE A 181 0.39 2.39 -15.92
C ILE A 181 -0.65 3.14 -16.76
N PHE A 182 -0.19 4.06 -17.63
CA PHE A 182 -1.04 4.79 -18.56
C PHE A 182 -1.35 4.01 -19.84
N ASP A 183 -0.79 2.80 -20.00
CA ASP A 183 -0.97 1.96 -21.19
C ASP A 183 -0.67 2.71 -22.47
N LEU A 184 0.49 3.39 -22.48
CA LEU A 184 0.94 4.14 -23.64
C LEU A 184 1.30 3.22 -24.82
N GLN A 185 1.53 1.94 -24.54
CA GLN A 185 1.75 0.86 -25.51
C GLN A 185 0.71 0.81 -26.61
N ARG A 186 -0.57 1.11 -26.28
CA ARG A 186 -1.68 1.06 -27.23
C ARG A 186 -1.53 2.01 -28.41
N PHE A 187 -0.76 3.09 -28.25
CA PHE A 187 -0.52 4.09 -29.29
C PHE A 187 0.54 3.66 -30.30
N PHE A 188 1.45 2.74 -29.94
CA PHE A 188 2.52 2.27 -30.81
C PHE A 188 2.09 1.09 -31.68
N ARG A 189 1.06 1.27 -32.50
CA ARG A 189 0.41 0.14 -33.19
C ARG A 189 1.30 -0.60 -34.19
N ASN A 190 2.22 0.13 -34.82
CA ASN A 190 3.00 -0.33 -35.97
C ASN A 190 4.44 -0.73 -35.59
N SER A 191 4.83 -0.54 -34.32
CA SER A 191 6.20 -0.75 -33.86
C SER A 191 6.20 -1.65 -32.64
N ALA A 192 6.38 -2.96 -32.85
CA ALA A 192 6.46 -3.94 -31.76
C ALA A 192 7.56 -3.60 -30.73
N PHE A 193 8.67 -3.07 -31.22
CA PHE A 193 9.78 -2.61 -30.40
C PHE A 193 9.40 -1.42 -29.49
N ALA A 194 8.70 -0.43 -30.04
CA ALA A 194 8.22 0.74 -29.29
C ALA A 194 7.15 0.39 -28.23
N ARG A 195 6.43 -0.72 -28.41
CA ARG A 195 5.49 -1.24 -27.41
C ARG A 195 6.18 -1.89 -26.20
N ALA A 196 7.33 -2.54 -26.42
CA ALA A 196 7.98 -3.34 -25.39
C ALA A 196 9.14 -2.61 -24.70
N MET A 197 9.78 -1.65 -25.38
CA MET A 197 10.99 -0.98 -24.90
C MET A 197 10.81 0.54 -24.83
N PRO A 198 10.31 1.07 -23.69
CA PRO A 198 10.10 2.50 -23.51
C PRO A 198 11.39 3.31 -23.65
N TYR A 199 12.52 2.75 -23.21
CA TYR A 199 13.83 3.42 -23.30
C TYR A 199 14.30 3.63 -24.73
N ALA A 200 13.89 2.77 -25.65
CA ALA A 200 14.30 2.85 -27.04
C ALA A 200 13.47 3.85 -27.88
N LEU A 201 12.44 4.45 -27.27
CA LEU A 201 11.84 5.67 -27.77
C LEU A 201 12.87 6.79 -27.59
N CYS A 202 13.61 7.10 -28.66
CA CYS A 202 14.54 8.23 -28.68
C CYS A 202 13.83 9.49 -28.18
N PRO A 203 14.41 10.22 -27.22
CA PRO A 203 14.05 11.63 -27.06
C PRO A 203 14.40 12.31 -28.39
N GLU A 204 13.47 13.06 -28.96
CA GLU A 204 13.76 13.88 -30.13
C GLU A 204 15.02 14.71 -29.87
N GLN A 205 15.98 14.64 -30.79
CA GLN A 205 17.08 15.60 -30.85
C GLN A 205 16.44 16.97 -31.05
N ARG A 206 16.43 17.79 -29.99
CA ARG A 206 16.10 19.22 -30.09
C ARG A 206 17.24 19.98 -30.72
#